data_AF-A0A353P0Q5-F1
#
_entry.id   AF-A0A353P0Q5-F1
#
_cell.length_a   1.000
_cell.length_b   1.000
_cell.length_c   1.000
_cell.angle_alpha   90.00
_cell.angle_beta   90.00
_cell.angle_gamma   90.00
#
_symmetry.space_group_name_H-M   'P 1'
#
loop_
_entity.id
_entity.type
_entity.pdbx_description
1 polymer ?
#
loop_
_entity_poly.entity_id
_entity_poly.type
_entity_poly.pdbx_seq_one_letter_code
_entity_poly.pdbx_strand_id
1 'polypeptide(L)'
;MELKRIEQLSLLESRTTFKLSILPYILLTLFFLSLGCVLCYAFYQDNGPIKVVPRIFFIAFAFLALFFIVMSFGMMKKVLSANNWLMLADLERVFIRIRVFWYAHITNDERVIDLRYSEIKSVRITKLKEIYKGRDESSASYKKCIDICLKNFVPDEIFKAIEGERTINEKISYYDPTVWVKDQNIVRIHCNFMTPSVVKAVKFFGQQGIVIESYNYEEIDITNKVASLMKNTKIGKVLKFFNR
;
A
#
# COMPACT_ATOMS: atom_id res chain seq x y z
N MET A 1 20.69 6.97 -28.34
CA MET A 1 19.72 6.39 -27.37
C MET A 1 20.21 6.54 -25.92
N GLU A 2 21.52 6.56 -25.67
CA GLU A 2 22.09 6.73 -24.31
C GLU A 2 22.00 8.16 -23.75
N LEU A 3 22.08 9.21 -24.58
CA LEU A 3 21.95 10.61 -24.13
C LEU A 3 20.60 10.92 -23.47
N LYS A 4 19.49 10.46 -24.05
CA LYS A 4 18.16 10.57 -23.42
C LYS A 4 18.08 9.79 -22.11
N ARG A 5 18.85 8.69 -21.99
CA ARG A 5 18.89 7.87 -20.78
C ARG A 5 19.69 8.54 -19.67
N ILE A 6 20.81 9.21 -19.98
CA ILE A 6 21.63 9.99 -19.04
C ILE A 6 20.88 11.25 -18.58
N GLU A 7 20.16 11.90 -19.48
CA GLU A 7 19.29 13.04 -19.15
C GLU A 7 18.11 12.62 -18.27
N GLN A 8 17.49 11.45 -18.54
CA GLN A 8 16.49 10.85 -17.65
C GLN A 8 17.07 10.43 -16.29
N LEU A 9 18.31 9.95 -16.24
CA LEU A 9 18.99 9.54 -15.00
C LEU A 9 19.40 10.74 -14.14
N SER A 10 19.88 11.83 -14.73
CA SER A 10 20.17 13.09 -14.02
C SER A 10 18.90 13.80 -13.54
N LEU A 11 17.81 13.74 -14.33
CA LEU A 11 16.47 14.15 -13.87
C LEU A 11 15.91 13.25 -12.77
N LEU A 12 16.35 12.00 -12.67
CA LEU A 12 16.00 11.08 -11.58
C LEU A 12 16.79 11.36 -10.30
N GLU A 13 18.02 11.88 -10.40
CA GLU A 13 18.86 12.26 -9.25
C GLU A 13 18.38 13.52 -8.52
N SER A 14 17.70 14.45 -9.21
CA SER A 14 17.10 15.63 -8.57
C SER A 14 15.74 15.35 -7.89
N ARG A 15 15.14 14.18 -8.14
CA ARG A 15 13.76 13.89 -7.71
C ARG A 15 13.72 13.25 -6.34
N THR A 16 12.88 13.83 -5.48
CA THR A 16 12.57 13.23 -4.19
C THR A 16 11.61 12.06 -4.39
N THR A 17 12.08 10.84 -4.11
CA THR A 17 11.29 9.62 -4.28
C THR A 17 10.62 9.19 -2.98
N PHE A 18 9.34 8.84 -3.08
CA PHE A 18 8.50 8.48 -1.95
C PHE A 18 8.02 7.03 -2.12
N LYS A 19 8.63 6.10 -1.36
CA LYS A 19 8.49 4.63 -1.52
C LYS A 19 7.78 3.94 -0.36
N LEU A 20 7.35 2.69 -0.58
CA LEU A 20 6.85 1.76 0.46
C LEU A 20 7.83 1.62 1.64
N SER A 21 7.28 1.43 2.85
CA SER A 21 8.11 1.15 4.03
C SER A 21 8.65 -0.28 3.99
N ILE A 22 9.97 -0.42 4.14
CA ILE A 22 10.63 -1.72 4.27
C ILE A 22 10.51 -2.32 5.68
N LEU A 23 10.12 -1.50 6.67
CA LEU A 23 10.13 -1.88 8.09
C LEU A 23 9.32 -3.16 8.40
N PRO A 24 8.09 -3.36 7.88
CA PRO A 24 7.33 -4.58 8.18
C PRO A 24 8.06 -5.85 7.77
N TYR A 25 8.78 -5.82 6.64
CA TYR A 25 9.54 -6.97 6.15
C TYR A 25 10.82 -7.19 6.95
N ILE A 26 11.46 -6.12 7.42
CA ILE A 26 12.59 -6.22 8.35
C ILE A 26 12.12 -6.88 9.65
N LEU A 27 11.02 -6.40 10.24
CA LEU A 27 10.46 -6.95 11.47
C LEU A 27 10.06 -8.42 11.29
N LEU A 28 9.42 -8.76 10.18
CA LEU A 28 9.05 -10.14 9.86
C LEU A 28 10.29 -11.05 9.72
N THR A 29 11.33 -10.57 9.04
CA THR A 29 12.59 -11.31 8.90
C THR A 29 13.27 -11.53 10.24
N LEU A 30 13.34 -10.50 11.08
CA LEU A 30 13.91 -10.60 12.43
C LEU A 30 13.12 -11.55 13.32
N PHE A 31 11.78 -11.53 13.22
CA PHE A 31 10.91 -12.45 13.96
C PHE A 31 11.16 -13.92 13.59
N PHE A 32 11.28 -14.24 12.30
CA PHE A 32 11.56 -15.62 11.89
C PHE A 32 12.99 -16.05 12.20
N LEU A 33 13.96 -15.13 12.17
CA LEU A 33 15.33 -15.40 12.62
C LEU A 33 15.38 -15.72 14.11
N SER A 34 14.72 -14.92 14.95
CA SER A 34 14.68 -15.16 16.40
C SER A 34 13.97 -16.47 16.74
N LEU A 35 12.85 -16.76 16.05
CA LEU A 35 12.15 -18.04 16.18
C LEU A 35 13.06 -19.22 15.81
N GLY A 36 13.84 -19.10 14.73
CA GLY A 36 14.84 -20.09 14.33
C GLY A 36 15.90 -20.33 15.41
N CYS A 37 16.44 -19.26 16.02
CA CYS A 37 17.40 -19.36 17.12
C CYS A 37 16.82 -20.07 18.36
N VAL A 38 15.58 -19.73 18.75
CA VAL A 38 14.89 -20.38 19.88
C VAL A 38 14.69 -21.86 19.61
N LEU A 39 14.28 -22.23 18.39
CA LEU A 39 14.12 -23.62 17.99
C LEU A 39 15.46 -24.38 18.04
N CYS A 40 16.54 -23.79 17.55
CA CYS A 40 17.87 -24.41 17.60
C CYS A 40 18.38 -24.58 19.03
N TYR A 41 18.13 -23.61 19.90
CA TYR A 41 18.49 -23.69 21.32
C TYR A 41 17.69 -24.76 22.06
N ALA A 42 16.36 -24.80 21.85
CA ALA A 42 15.50 -25.83 22.40
C ALA A 42 15.93 -27.23 21.94
N PHE A 43 16.29 -27.38 20.66
CA PHE A 43 16.83 -28.62 20.12
C PHE A 43 18.15 -29.04 20.76
N TYR A 44 19.03 -28.09 21.04
CA TYR A 44 20.32 -28.35 21.69
C TYR A 44 20.17 -28.79 23.16
N GLN A 45 19.20 -28.25 23.90
CA GLN A 45 18.95 -28.63 25.29
C GLN A 45 18.25 -29.99 25.45
N ASP A 46 17.60 -30.48 24.41
CA ASP A 46 16.77 -31.68 24.48
C ASP A 46 17.64 -32.97 24.46
N ASN A 47 18.15 -33.35 25.63
CA ASN A 47 18.86 -34.61 25.89
C ASN A 47 17.90 -35.79 26.20
N GLY A 48 16.59 -35.63 25.96
CA GLY A 48 15.55 -36.58 26.36
C GLY A 48 15.47 -37.89 25.55
N PRO A 49 14.75 -38.92 26.06
CA PRO A 49 14.68 -40.26 25.46
C PRO A 49 13.78 -40.38 24.21
N ILE A 50 12.84 -39.46 23.99
CA ILE A 50 11.92 -39.48 22.83
C ILE A 50 12.49 -38.60 21.71
N LYS A 51 13.49 -39.14 20.99
CA LYS A 51 14.35 -38.33 20.09
C LYS A 51 13.77 -38.05 18.69
N VAL A 52 12.76 -38.79 18.23
CA VAL A 52 12.35 -38.76 16.81
C VAL A 52 11.26 -37.72 16.52
N VAL A 53 10.23 -37.64 17.36
CA VAL A 53 9.10 -36.71 17.16
C VAL A 53 9.54 -35.24 17.23
N PRO A 54 10.36 -34.80 18.21
CA PRO A 54 10.84 -33.42 18.26
C PRO A 54 11.71 -33.03 17.05
N ARG A 55 12.45 -33.98 16.47
CA ARG A 55 13.30 -33.76 15.28
C ARG A 55 12.49 -33.46 14.03
N ILE A 56 11.40 -34.19 13.80
CA ILE A 56 10.56 -34.00 12.62
C ILE A 56 9.89 -32.62 12.66
N PHE A 57 9.34 -32.23 13.82
CA PHE A 57 8.78 -30.89 14.00
C PHE A 57 9.84 -29.80 13.83
N PHE A 58 11.03 -29.98 14.41
CA PHE A 58 12.14 -29.04 14.23
C PHE A 58 12.49 -28.82 12.76
N ILE A 59 12.65 -29.90 11.98
CA ILE A 59 12.95 -29.82 10.55
C ILE A 59 11.83 -29.08 9.78
N ALA A 60 10.57 -29.40 10.07
CA ALA A 60 9.43 -28.75 9.43
C ALA A 60 9.36 -27.24 9.75
N PHE A 61 9.55 -26.86 11.01
CA PHE A 61 9.59 -25.46 11.42
C PHE A 61 10.80 -24.70 10.87
N ALA A 62 11.97 -25.33 10.83
CA ALA A 62 13.18 -24.75 10.24
C ALA A 62 12.98 -24.47 8.74
N PHE A 63 12.37 -25.40 8.01
CA PHE A 63 12.02 -25.20 6.60
C PHE A 63 11.02 -24.06 6.40
N LEU A 64 9.97 -24.00 7.23
CA LEU A 64 9.00 -22.90 7.18
C LEU A 64 9.65 -21.54 7.49
N ALA A 65 10.48 -21.46 8.54
CA ALA A 65 11.18 -20.24 8.89
C ALA A 65 12.11 -19.78 7.76
N LEU A 66 12.89 -20.70 7.17
CA LEU A 66 13.74 -20.40 6.01
C LEU A 66 12.91 -19.91 4.82
N PHE A 67 11.79 -20.57 4.51
CA PHE A 67 10.88 -20.17 3.45
C PHE A 67 10.38 -18.73 3.65
N PHE A 68 9.91 -18.39 4.86
CA PHE A 68 9.44 -17.03 5.16
C PHE A 68 10.56 -16.00 5.14
N ILE A 69 11.78 -16.33 5.57
CA ILE A 69 12.95 -15.45 5.46
C ILE A 69 13.25 -15.15 3.99
N VAL A 70 13.33 -16.18 3.14
CA VAL A 70 13.60 -16.03 1.70
C VAL A 70 12.52 -15.17 1.03
N MET A 71 11.25 -15.44 1.32
CA MET A 71 10.13 -14.65 0.84
C MET A 71 10.21 -13.19 1.29
N SER A 72 10.53 -12.96 2.57
CA SER A 72 10.67 -11.60 3.13
C SER A 72 11.81 -10.84 2.47
N PHE A 73 12.98 -11.46 2.27
CA PHE A 73 14.09 -10.87 1.53
C PHE A 73 13.73 -10.58 0.07
N GLY A 74 13.02 -11.48 -0.60
CA GLY A 74 12.52 -11.27 -1.95
C GLY A 74 11.61 -10.03 -2.05
N MET A 75 10.71 -9.87 -1.08
CA MET A 75 9.84 -8.70 -1.00
C MET A 75 10.63 -7.43 -0.64
N MET A 76 11.60 -7.49 0.28
CA MET A 76 12.47 -6.36 0.62
C MET A 76 13.20 -5.83 -0.61
N LYS A 77 13.78 -6.71 -1.44
CA LYS A 77 14.45 -6.32 -2.69
C LYS A 77 13.49 -5.60 -3.63
N LYS A 78 12.27 -6.13 -3.79
CA LYS A 78 11.24 -5.49 -4.63
C LYS A 78 10.82 -4.12 -4.07
N VAL A 79 10.71 -4.01 -2.74
CA VAL A 79 10.37 -2.75 -2.06
C VAL A 79 11.46 -1.69 -2.26
N LEU A 80 12.73 -2.08 -2.21
CA LEU A 80 13.87 -1.19 -2.40
C LEU A 80 14.10 -0.75 -3.84
N SER A 81 13.53 -1.48 -4.82
CA SER A 81 13.69 -1.18 -6.24
C SER A 81 13.45 0.31 -6.55
N ALA A 82 14.24 0.86 -7.46
CA ALA A 82 14.08 2.23 -7.95
C ALA A 82 12.67 2.47 -8.54
N ASN A 83 12.09 1.42 -9.13
CA ASN A 83 10.78 1.46 -9.76
C ASN A 83 9.62 1.37 -8.76
N ASN A 84 9.87 1.27 -7.46
CA ASN A 84 8.82 1.14 -6.45
C ASN A 84 8.54 2.48 -5.74
N TRP A 85 8.14 3.48 -6.52
CA TRP A 85 7.71 4.78 -6.02
C TRP A 85 6.19 4.90 -6.09
N LEU A 86 5.59 5.52 -5.07
CA LEU A 86 4.20 5.94 -5.05
C LEU A 86 4.08 7.38 -5.54
N MET A 87 5.02 8.22 -5.12
CA MET A 87 5.08 9.62 -5.49
C MET A 87 6.53 9.99 -5.85
N LEU A 88 6.70 10.79 -6.89
CA LEU A 88 7.97 11.44 -7.22
C LEU A 88 7.72 12.93 -7.22
N ALA A 89 8.59 13.69 -6.58
CA ALA A 89 8.50 15.13 -6.56
C ALA A 89 9.77 15.74 -7.15
N ASP A 90 9.56 16.70 -8.03
CA ASP A 90 10.60 17.52 -8.67
C ASP A 90 10.52 18.95 -8.12
N LEU A 91 11.22 19.91 -8.73
CA LEU A 91 11.19 21.32 -8.31
C LEU A 91 9.86 22.03 -8.57
N GLU A 92 9.09 21.60 -9.57
CA GLU A 92 7.83 22.27 -9.97
C GLU A 92 6.62 21.34 -9.99
N ARG A 93 6.84 20.03 -9.91
CA ARG A 93 5.83 19.01 -10.21
C ARG A 93 5.88 17.86 -9.23
N VAL A 94 4.71 17.26 -9.04
CA VAL A 94 4.54 15.98 -8.35
C VAL A 94 3.90 14.97 -9.30
N PHE A 95 4.50 13.80 -9.35
CA PHE A 95 4.03 12.65 -10.08
C PHE A 95 3.48 11.64 -9.07
N ILE A 96 2.24 11.21 -9.25
CA ILE A 96 1.58 10.25 -8.37
C ILE A 96 1.24 9.03 -9.20
N ARG A 97 1.78 7.87 -8.81
CA ARG A 97 1.45 6.62 -9.48
C ARG A 97 0.09 6.13 -8.97
N ILE A 98 -0.84 5.88 -9.89
CA ILE A 98 -2.20 5.42 -9.55
C ILE A 98 -2.16 4.00 -8.95
N ARG A 99 -1.26 3.16 -9.48
CA ARG A 99 -1.16 1.74 -9.13
C ARG A 99 0.00 1.44 -8.18
N VAL A 100 -0.27 0.60 -7.18
CA VAL A 100 0.77 0.05 -6.30
C VAL A 100 1.57 -1.03 -7.00
N PHE A 101 2.86 -1.13 -6.66
CA PHE A 101 3.77 -2.21 -7.06
C PHE A 101 3.16 -3.63 -6.97
N TRP A 102 2.30 -3.91 -5.99
CA TRP A 102 1.65 -5.23 -5.84
C TRP A 102 0.86 -5.66 -7.08
N TYR A 103 0.31 -4.69 -7.82
CA TYR A 103 -0.49 -4.91 -9.02
C TYR A 103 0.25 -4.56 -10.31
N ALA A 104 1.53 -4.18 -10.24
CA ALA A 104 2.32 -3.74 -11.41
C ALA A 104 2.43 -4.82 -12.51
N HIS A 105 2.17 -6.08 -12.19
CA HIS A 105 2.19 -7.20 -13.13
C HIS A 105 0.91 -7.32 -14.01
N ILE A 106 -0.15 -6.56 -13.71
CA ILE A 106 -1.46 -6.72 -14.39
C ILE A 106 -1.46 -6.07 -15.78
N THR A 107 -0.84 -4.89 -15.93
CA THR A 107 -0.62 -4.25 -17.24
C THR A 107 0.67 -3.44 -17.22
N ASN A 108 1.33 -3.31 -18.40
CA ASN A 108 2.57 -2.54 -18.56
C ASN A 108 2.36 -1.01 -18.63
N ASP A 109 1.12 -0.54 -18.75
CA ASP A 109 0.82 0.89 -18.82
C ASP A 109 0.93 1.53 -17.44
N GLU A 110 2.07 2.17 -17.16
CA GLU A 110 2.24 3.01 -15.98
C GLU A 110 1.37 4.27 -16.12
N ARG A 111 0.22 4.27 -15.43
CA ARG A 111 -0.60 5.48 -15.31
C ARG A 111 -0.11 6.34 -14.16
N VAL A 112 0.34 7.54 -14.49
CA VAL A 112 0.90 8.53 -13.58
C VAL A 112 0.09 9.81 -13.69
N ILE A 113 -0.33 10.35 -12.55
CA ILE A 113 -0.92 11.68 -12.44
C ILE A 113 0.24 12.67 -12.36
N ASP A 114 0.33 13.59 -13.32
CA ASP A 114 1.28 14.71 -13.30
C ASP A 114 0.55 15.97 -12.83
N LEU A 115 1.01 16.57 -11.73
CA LEU A 115 0.46 17.80 -11.18
C LEU A 115 1.58 18.81 -10.95
N ARG A 116 1.39 20.05 -11.40
CA ARG A 116 2.27 21.16 -11.05
C ARG A 116 1.93 21.69 -9.67
N TYR A 117 2.93 22.17 -8.92
CA TYR A 117 2.69 22.82 -7.64
C TYR A 117 1.77 24.04 -7.76
N SER A 118 1.80 24.73 -8.90
CA SER A 118 0.88 25.84 -9.19
C SER A 118 -0.59 25.43 -9.24
N GLU A 119 -0.90 24.15 -9.51
CA GLU A 119 -2.26 23.61 -9.60
C GLU A 119 -2.77 23.15 -8.24
N ILE A 120 -1.87 22.93 -7.28
CA ILE A 120 -2.20 22.50 -5.93
C ILE A 120 -2.56 23.74 -5.10
N LYS A 121 -3.75 23.73 -4.51
CA LYS A 121 -4.21 24.77 -3.58
C LYS A 121 -3.68 24.49 -2.18
N SER A 122 -3.83 23.25 -1.73
CA SER A 122 -3.46 22.83 -0.39
C SER A 122 -3.29 21.31 -0.32
N VAL A 123 -2.60 20.88 0.74
CA VAL A 123 -2.44 19.46 1.08
C VAL A 123 -2.84 19.25 2.52
N ARG A 124 -3.50 18.13 2.81
CA ARG A 124 -3.86 17.75 4.19
C ARG A 124 -3.75 16.26 4.45
N ILE A 125 -3.64 15.95 5.73
CA ILE A 125 -3.74 14.57 6.23
C ILE A 125 -5.18 14.33 6.64
N THR A 126 -5.77 13.27 6.11
CA THR A 126 -7.12 12.83 6.49
C THR A 126 -7.07 11.45 7.13
N LYS A 127 -7.62 11.30 8.34
CA LYS A 127 -7.89 9.98 8.93
C LYS A 127 -9.34 9.62 8.68
N LEU A 128 -9.50 8.57 7.90
CA LEU A 128 -10.77 8.00 7.51
C LEU A 128 -11.11 6.84 8.46
N LYS A 129 -12.29 6.86 9.06
CA LYS A 129 -12.88 5.73 9.77
C LYS A 129 -14.00 5.17 8.91
N GLU A 130 -13.79 3.98 8.39
CA GLU A 130 -14.83 3.25 7.65
C GLU A 130 -15.58 2.35 8.63
N ILE A 131 -16.89 2.53 8.74
CA ILE A 131 -17.74 1.70 9.60
C ILE A 131 -18.49 0.70 8.73
N TYR A 132 -18.43 -0.56 9.14
CA TYR A 132 -19.24 -1.64 8.59
C TYR A 132 -20.16 -2.18 9.68
N LYS A 133 -21.47 -2.12 9.46
CA LYS A 133 -22.47 -2.74 10.34
C LYS A 133 -22.86 -4.11 9.76
N GLY A 134 -22.33 -5.17 10.37
CA GLY A 134 -22.75 -6.53 10.09
C GLY A 134 -24.13 -6.84 10.70
N ARG A 135 -24.55 -8.10 10.59
CA ARG A 135 -25.81 -8.57 11.17
C ARG A 135 -25.79 -8.54 12.70
N ASP A 136 -24.64 -8.89 13.29
CA ASP A 136 -24.49 -9.06 14.74
C ASP A 136 -23.40 -8.15 15.36
N GLU A 137 -22.47 -7.59 14.58
CA GLU A 137 -21.41 -6.71 15.08
C GLU A 137 -21.06 -5.57 14.12
N SER A 138 -20.70 -4.40 14.68
CA SER A 138 -20.12 -3.29 13.94
C SER A 138 -18.59 -3.37 13.96
N SER A 139 -17.97 -3.44 12.79
CA SER A 139 -16.51 -3.37 12.63
C SER A 139 -16.11 -1.98 12.12
N ALA A 140 -14.95 -1.49 12.56
CA ALA A 140 -14.38 -0.22 12.10
C ALA A 140 -12.98 -0.44 11.52
N SER A 141 -12.74 0.13 10.34
CA SER A 141 -11.44 0.18 9.67
C SER A 141 -10.91 1.61 9.75
N TYR A 142 -9.63 1.78 10.08
CA TYR A 142 -8.99 3.10 10.12
C TYR A 142 -7.99 3.23 8.99
N LYS A 143 -8.16 4.28 8.17
CA LYS A 143 -7.29 4.63 7.05
C LYS A 143 -6.68 6.01 7.23
N LYS A 144 -5.41 6.16 6.85
CA LYS A 144 -4.72 7.45 6.72
C LYS A 144 -4.54 7.75 5.25
N CYS A 145 -4.88 8.97 4.86
CA CYS A 145 -4.78 9.44 3.49
C CYS A 145 -4.08 10.80 3.43
N ILE A 146 -3.47 11.08 2.28
CA ILE A 146 -3.06 12.42 1.86
C ILE A 146 -4.11 12.92 0.87
N ASP A 147 -4.70 14.07 1.17
CA ASP A 147 -5.58 14.77 0.25
C ASP A 147 -4.80 15.90 -0.41
N ILE A 148 -4.74 15.89 -1.73
CA ILE A 148 -4.20 16.97 -2.55
C ILE A 148 -5.39 17.73 -3.11
N CYS A 149 -5.63 18.92 -2.58
CA CYS A 149 -6.71 19.79 -3.01
C CYS A 149 -6.21 20.64 -4.18
N LEU A 150 -6.83 20.48 -5.34
CA LEU A 150 -6.50 21.27 -6.53
C LEU A 150 -7.21 22.63 -6.50
N LYS A 151 -6.63 23.63 -7.16
CA LYS A 151 -7.26 24.95 -7.33
C LYS A 151 -8.49 24.87 -8.23
N ASN A 152 -8.41 24.04 -9.27
CA ASN A 152 -9.47 23.77 -10.23
C ASN A 152 -9.98 22.33 -10.08
N PHE A 153 -10.96 21.95 -10.89
CA PHE A 153 -11.41 20.55 -10.98
C PHE A 153 -10.28 19.62 -11.43
N VAL A 154 -10.35 18.36 -10.99
CA VAL A 154 -9.48 17.30 -11.48
C VAL A 154 -9.70 17.15 -12.99
N PRO A 155 -8.65 17.26 -13.83
CA PRO A 155 -8.78 17.06 -15.27
C PRO A 155 -9.44 15.73 -15.62
N ASP A 156 -10.33 15.74 -16.62
CA ASP A 156 -11.08 14.55 -17.05
C ASP A 156 -10.18 13.35 -17.39
N GLU A 157 -8.98 13.62 -17.90
CA GLU A 157 -7.98 12.58 -18.19
C GLU A 157 -7.54 11.84 -16.92
N ILE A 158 -7.29 12.56 -15.84
CA ILE A 158 -6.91 12.00 -14.54
C ILE A 158 -8.10 11.22 -13.95
N PHE A 159 -9.29 11.79 -14.03
CA PHE A 159 -10.51 11.12 -13.57
C PHE A 159 -10.74 9.79 -14.31
N LYS A 160 -10.67 9.80 -15.65
CA LYS A 160 -10.79 8.59 -16.49
C LYS A 160 -9.66 7.59 -16.24
N ALA A 161 -8.44 8.06 -15.97
CA ALA A 161 -7.31 7.19 -15.65
C ALA A 161 -7.53 6.42 -14.34
N ILE A 162 -8.00 7.11 -13.30
CA ILE A 162 -8.34 6.54 -11.98
C ILE A 162 -9.53 5.57 -12.09
N GLU A 163 -10.62 5.98 -12.74
CA GLU A 163 -11.82 5.13 -12.91
C GLU A 163 -11.56 3.91 -13.81
N GLY A 164 -10.71 4.07 -14.83
CA GLY A 164 -10.28 2.95 -15.68
C GLY A 164 -9.50 1.91 -14.89
N GLU A 165 -8.61 2.34 -13.99
CA GLU A 165 -7.87 1.44 -13.11
C GLU A 165 -8.81 0.72 -12.13
N ARG A 166 -9.80 1.43 -11.60
CA ARG A 166 -10.83 0.84 -10.75
C ARG A 166 -11.61 -0.26 -11.48
N THR A 167 -12.05 -0.01 -12.71
CA THR A 167 -12.79 -0.99 -13.53
C THR A 167 -11.97 -2.24 -13.85
N ILE A 168 -10.68 -2.10 -14.16
CA ILE A 168 -9.78 -3.24 -14.41
C ILE A 168 -9.70 -4.12 -13.15
N ASN A 169 -9.64 -3.49 -11.99
CA ASN A 169 -9.42 -4.15 -10.72
C ASN A 169 -10.70 -4.60 -9.99
N GLU A 170 -11.89 -4.15 -10.40
CA GLU A 170 -13.17 -4.69 -9.88
C GLU A 170 -13.36 -6.18 -10.21
N LYS A 171 -12.62 -6.71 -11.19
CA LYS A 171 -12.48 -8.17 -11.42
C LYS A 171 -11.75 -8.90 -10.28
N ILE A 172 -11.02 -8.17 -9.45
CA ILE A 172 -10.28 -8.66 -8.29
C ILE A 172 -11.08 -8.31 -7.05
N SER A 173 -11.65 -9.33 -6.42
CA SER A 173 -12.61 -9.24 -5.31
C SER A 173 -12.17 -8.45 -4.06
N TYR A 174 -10.92 -8.01 -3.97
CA TYR A 174 -10.31 -7.41 -2.78
C TYR A 174 -9.44 -6.18 -3.10
N TYR A 175 -9.71 -5.47 -4.19
CA TYR A 175 -8.94 -4.28 -4.54
C TYR A 175 -9.37 -3.04 -3.72
N ASP A 176 -8.43 -2.47 -2.95
CA ASP A 176 -8.57 -1.15 -2.33
C ASP A 176 -7.77 -0.14 -3.19
N PRO A 177 -8.43 0.77 -3.92
CA PRO A 177 -7.74 1.72 -4.78
C PRO A 177 -6.82 2.62 -3.95
N THR A 178 -5.57 2.76 -4.39
CA THR A 178 -4.59 3.59 -3.69
C THR A 178 -4.80 5.07 -3.94
N VAL A 179 -5.37 5.43 -5.09
CA VAL A 179 -5.67 6.80 -5.46
C VAL A 179 -7.12 6.89 -5.94
N TRP A 180 -7.85 7.90 -5.49
CA TRP A 180 -9.20 8.19 -5.99
C TRP A 180 -9.51 9.68 -5.93
N VAL A 181 -10.57 10.10 -6.65
CA VAL A 181 -11.06 11.48 -6.64
C VAL A 181 -12.18 11.62 -5.62
N LYS A 182 -12.13 12.67 -4.81
CA LYS A 182 -13.19 13.12 -3.89
C LYS A 182 -13.64 14.52 -4.29
N ASP A 183 -14.95 14.78 -4.25
CA ASP A 183 -15.58 16.10 -4.45
C ASP A 183 -15.09 16.87 -5.70
N GLN A 184 -14.73 16.13 -6.77
CA GLN A 184 -14.28 16.64 -8.07
C GLN A 184 -12.96 17.43 -8.09
N ASN A 185 -12.39 17.83 -6.95
CA ASN A 185 -11.16 18.63 -6.87
C ASN A 185 -10.10 18.06 -5.90
N ILE A 186 -10.40 16.97 -5.20
CA ILE A 186 -9.47 16.35 -4.25
C ILE A 186 -8.95 15.04 -4.86
N VAL A 187 -7.64 14.95 -5.05
CA VAL A 187 -6.96 13.69 -5.31
C VAL A 187 -6.56 13.11 -3.97
N ARG A 188 -7.19 11.99 -3.58
CA ARG A 188 -6.95 11.30 -2.31
C ARG A 188 -6.05 10.10 -2.53
N ILE A 189 -4.99 10.01 -1.74
CA ILE A 189 -4.00 8.94 -1.77
C ILE A 189 -4.06 8.18 -0.44
N HIS A 190 -4.28 6.87 -0.46
CA HIS A 190 -4.25 6.01 0.72
C HIS A 190 -2.83 5.61 1.12
N CYS A 191 -2.54 5.70 2.41
CA CYS A 191 -1.17 5.59 2.95
C CYS A 191 -1.02 4.56 4.09
N ASN A 192 -2.02 3.73 4.41
CA ASN A 192 -1.95 2.85 5.59
C ASN A 192 -0.79 1.85 5.61
N PHE A 193 -0.49 1.26 4.46
CA PHE A 193 0.59 0.27 4.30
C PHE A 193 1.71 0.80 3.42
N MET A 194 1.54 2.03 2.93
CA MET A 194 2.46 2.70 2.03
C MET A 194 2.87 4.01 2.61
N THR A 195 4.08 4.05 3.15
CA THR A 195 4.65 5.33 3.56
C THR A 195 6.06 5.51 3.05
N PRO A 196 6.22 6.42 2.08
CA PRO A 196 6.84 7.70 2.42
C PRO A 196 6.14 8.22 3.68
N SER A 197 6.87 8.47 4.77
CA SER A 197 6.24 9.03 5.98
C SER A 197 5.28 10.15 5.57
N VAL A 198 3.96 9.98 5.79
CA VAL A 198 2.92 10.93 5.37
C VAL A 198 3.32 12.35 5.80
N VAL A 199 3.91 12.42 7.00
CA VAL A 199 4.49 13.64 7.56
C VAL A 199 5.64 14.18 6.72
N LYS A 200 6.56 13.35 6.22
CA LYS A 200 7.64 13.78 5.30
C LYS A 200 7.08 14.32 3.98
N ALA A 201 6.11 13.64 3.37
CA ALA A 201 5.47 14.10 2.14
C ALA A 201 4.78 15.46 2.34
N VAL A 202 4.01 15.61 3.41
CA VAL A 202 3.31 16.86 3.75
C VAL A 202 4.32 17.98 4.08
N LYS A 203 5.38 17.67 4.84
CA LYS A 203 6.46 18.63 5.11
C LYS A 203 7.15 19.08 3.80
N PHE A 204 7.37 18.16 2.87
CA PHE A 204 7.95 18.48 1.57
C PHE A 204 7.07 19.47 0.80
N PHE A 205 5.74 19.24 0.73
CA PHE A 205 4.83 20.21 0.11
C PHE A 205 4.89 21.58 0.79
N GLY A 206 4.98 21.62 2.13
CA GLY A 206 5.15 22.87 2.86
C GLY A 206 6.45 23.61 2.52
N GLN A 207 7.55 22.88 2.28
CA GLN A 207 8.81 23.46 1.81
C GLN A 207 8.71 24.04 0.40
N GLN A 208 7.82 23.51 -0.44
CA GLN A 208 7.52 24.05 -1.77
C GLN A 208 6.51 25.21 -1.75
N GLY A 209 6.16 25.73 -0.57
CA GLY A 209 5.24 26.87 -0.42
C GLY A 209 3.75 26.51 -0.59
N ILE A 210 3.40 25.23 -0.61
CA ILE A 210 2.00 24.78 -0.65
C ILE A 210 1.39 24.85 0.75
N VAL A 211 0.16 25.35 0.82
CA VAL A 211 -0.58 25.47 2.09
C VAL A 211 -0.86 24.09 2.67
N ILE A 212 -0.40 23.85 3.90
CA ILE A 212 -0.73 22.65 4.66
C ILE A 212 -1.92 22.94 5.55
N GLU A 213 -3.08 22.36 5.22
CA GLU A 213 -4.28 22.51 6.06
C GLU A 213 -4.18 21.65 7.33
N SER A 214 -5.03 21.99 8.30
CA SER A 214 -5.19 21.21 9.52
C SER A 214 -5.58 19.77 9.22
N TYR A 215 -5.15 18.89 10.12
CA TYR A 215 -5.54 17.49 10.11
C TYR A 215 -7.07 17.33 10.08
N ASN A 216 -7.55 16.46 9.20
CA ASN A 216 -8.98 16.21 9.00
C ASN A 216 -9.35 14.79 9.47
N TYR A 217 -10.56 14.65 10.01
CA TYR A 217 -11.11 13.37 10.42
C TYR A 217 -12.44 13.15 9.70
N GLU A 218 -12.55 12.01 9.03
CA GLU A 218 -13.75 11.66 8.27
C GLU A 218 -14.26 10.29 8.71
N GLU A 219 -15.58 10.17 8.85
CA GLU A 219 -16.25 8.91 9.12
C GLU A 219 -17.17 8.57 7.95
N ILE A 220 -17.05 7.37 7.41
CA ILE A 220 -17.84 6.89 6.26
C ILE A 220 -18.48 5.56 6.61
N ASP A 221 -19.81 5.46 6.48
CA ASP A 221 -20.53 4.20 6.57
C ASP A 221 -20.43 3.45 5.23
N ILE A 222 -19.72 2.32 5.24
CA ILE A 222 -19.51 1.47 4.06
C ILE A 222 -20.41 0.23 4.06
N THR A 223 -21.40 0.16 4.95
CA THR A 223 -22.26 -1.03 5.13
C THR A 223 -22.90 -1.49 3.82
N ASN A 224 -23.49 -0.57 3.06
CA ASN A 224 -24.14 -0.87 1.79
C ASN A 224 -23.15 -1.31 0.70
N LYS A 225 -21.94 -0.75 0.71
CA LYS A 225 -20.86 -1.09 -0.23
C LYS A 225 -20.31 -2.50 0.05
N VAL A 226 -20.15 -2.87 1.31
CA VAL A 226 -19.71 -4.22 1.68
C VAL A 226 -20.82 -5.25 1.39
N ALA A 227 -22.08 -4.92 1.67
CA ALA A 227 -23.21 -5.79 1.36
C ALA A 227 -23.33 -6.12 -0.14
N SER A 228 -23.08 -5.15 -1.03
CA SER A 228 -23.08 -5.40 -2.48
C SER A 228 -21.87 -6.23 -2.94
N LEU A 229 -20.69 -5.99 -2.38
CA LEU A 229 -19.49 -6.81 -2.64
C LEU A 229 -19.68 -8.26 -2.23
N MET A 230 -20.26 -8.52 -1.04
CA MET A 230 -20.58 -9.86 -0.55
C MET A 230 -21.61 -10.61 -1.41
N LYS A 231 -22.57 -9.88 -2.02
CA LYS A 231 -23.53 -10.47 -2.96
C LYS A 231 -22.88 -10.88 -4.29
N ASN A 232 -21.88 -10.13 -4.74
CA ASN A 232 -21.20 -10.36 -6.03
C ASN A 232 -20.03 -11.34 -5.94
N THR A 233 -19.54 -11.65 -4.75
CA THR A 233 -18.51 -12.67 -4.56
C THR A 233 -19.10 -14.07 -4.55
N LYS A 234 -18.50 -15.01 -5.31
CA LYS A 234 -18.80 -16.46 -5.22
C LYS A 234 -18.66 -17.03 -3.79
N ILE A 235 -18.06 -16.30 -2.86
CA ILE A 235 -17.96 -16.61 -1.43
C ILE A 235 -19.34 -16.63 -0.74
N GLY A 236 -20.33 -15.85 -1.23
CA GLY A 236 -21.72 -15.94 -0.77
C GLY A 236 -22.39 -17.29 -1.04
N LYS A 237 -21.86 -18.09 -1.99
CA LYS A 237 -22.27 -19.50 -2.19
C LYS A 237 -21.49 -20.48 -1.30
N VAL A 238 -20.24 -20.19 -0.95
CA VAL A 238 -19.42 -21.05 -0.07
C VAL A 238 -19.86 -20.93 1.39
N LEU A 239 -20.18 -19.73 1.88
CA LEU A 239 -20.72 -19.55 3.23
C LEU A 239 -22.15 -20.10 3.40
N LYS A 240 -22.93 -20.22 2.30
CA LYS A 240 -24.21 -20.95 2.32
C LYS A 240 -24.05 -22.47 2.39
N PHE A 241 -22.86 -22.99 2.08
CA PHE A 241 -22.56 -24.43 2.18
C PHE A 241 -22.11 -24.85 3.58
N PHE A 242 -21.55 -23.93 4.38
CA PHE A 242 -21.12 -24.21 5.76
C PHE A 242 -22.20 -23.93 6.83
N ASN A 243 -23.29 -23.25 6.47
CA ASN A 243 -24.43 -22.97 7.35
C ASN A 243 -25.67 -23.82 7.01
N ARG A 244 -25.48 -25.03 6.46
CA ARG A 244 -26.52 -26.04 6.31
C ARG A 244 -26.18 -27.28 7.11
#